data_AF-A0A067SEJ4-F1
#
_entry.id   AF-A0A067SEJ4-F1
#
_cell.length_a   1.000
_cell.length_b   1.000
_cell.length_c   1.000
_cell.angle_alpha   90.00
_cell.angle_beta   90.00
_cell.angle_gamma   90.00
#
_symmetry.space_group_name_H-M   'P 1'
#
loop_
_entity.id
_entity.type
_entity.pdbx_description
1 polymer ?
#
loop_
_entity_poly.entity_id
_entity_poly.type
_entity_poly.pdbx_seq_one_letter_code
_entity_poly.pdbx_strand_id
1 'polypeptide(L)'
;MSQSLSPQCTPLKQQYDSCFNTWFEGYLEPAVTASKSPETRAAYSKKKADEFQEKCGKIWEQYKTCVQSAVKEKGLDTLLEQAREENPLVDPIPPPSSSR
;
A
#
# COMPACT_ATOMS: atom_id res chain seq x y z
N MET A 1 0.77 -13.20 -12.66
CA MET A 1 1.05 -12.68 -11.31
C MET A 1 2.54 -12.35 -11.20
N SER A 2 2.90 -11.29 -10.49
CA SER A 2 4.29 -10.88 -10.32
C SER A 2 5.02 -11.74 -9.30
N GLN A 3 6.35 -11.83 -9.43
CA GLN A 3 7.24 -12.49 -8.49
C GLN A 3 7.57 -11.55 -7.32
N SER A 4 7.87 -12.11 -6.15
CA SER A 4 8.39 -11.33 -5.02
C SER A 4 9.89 -11.09 -5.15
N LEU A 5 10.45 -10.23 -4.30
CA LEU A 5 11.89 -9.95 -4.19
C LEU A 5 12.70 -11.23 -3.93
N SER A 6 12.08 -12.18 -3.23
CA SER A 6 12.66 -13.50 -2.97
C SER A 6 11.68 -14.62 -3.35
N PRO A 7 12.14 -15.70 -4.03
CA PRO A 7 11.24 -16.75 -4.55
C PRO A 7 10.37 -17.40 -3.48
N GLN A 8 10.86 -17.56 -2.25
CA GLN A 8 10.11 -18.14 -1.14
C GLN A 8 8.90 -17.29 -0.72
N CYS A 9 8.92 -15.98 -1.00
CA CYS A 9 7.81 -15.08 -0.68
C CYS A 9 6.76 -15.02 -1.80
N THR A 10 7.04 -15.55 -2.99
CA THR A 10 6.09 -15.48 -4.13
C THR A 10 4.73 -16.14 -3.84
N PRO A 11 4.65 -17.35 -3.25
CA PRO A 11 3.34 -17.95 -2.95
C PRO A 11 2.50 -17.11 -1.98
N LEU A 12 3.15 -16.53 -0.96
CA LEU A 12 2.49 -15.63 0.00
C LEU A 12 2.03 -14.34 -0.69
N LYS A 13 2.86 -13.79 -1.59
CA LYS A 13 2.51 -12.62 -2.40
C LYS A 13 1.27 -12.87 -3.24
N GLN A 14 1.19 -14.00 -3.93
CA GLN A 14 0.06 -14.32 -4.80
C GLN A 14 -1.25 -14.45 -4.01
N GLN A 15 -1.20 -15.08 -2.84
CA GLN A 15 -2.36 -15.17 -1.94
C GLN A 15 -2.78 -13.79 -1.42
N TYR A 16 -1.81 -12.97 -1.01
CA TYR A 16 -2.05 -11.61 -0.57
C TYR A 16 -2.67 -10.76 -1.68
N ASP A 17 -2.05 -10.72 -2.87
CA ASP A 17 -2.49 -9.94 -4.02
C ASP A 17 -3.93 -10.34 -4.43
N SER A 18 -4.26 -11.64 -4.41
CA SER A 18 -5.62 -12.11 -4.70
C SER A 18 -6.65 -11.62 -3.67
N CYS A 19 -6.31 -11.68 -2.37
CA CYS A 19 -7.19 -11.18 -1.31
C CYS A 19 -7.37 -9.67 -1.42
N PHE A 20 -6.27 -8.94 -1.58
CA PHE A 20 -6.25 -7.49 -1.72
C PHE A 20 -7.07 -7.05 -2.94
N ASN A 21 -6.87 -7.65 -4.11
CA ASN A 21 -7.61 -7.26 -5.33
C ASN A 21 -9.12 -7.40 -5.13
N THR A 22 -9.57 -8.51 -4.53
CA THR A 22 -10.99 -8.73 -4.22
C THR A 22 -11.54 -7.68 -3.26
N TRP A 23 -10.80 -7.33 -2.21
CA TRP A 23 -11.18 -6.27 -1.28
C TRP A 23 -11.17 -4.89 -1.97
N PHE A 24 -10.18 -4.64 -2.83
CA PHE A 24 -9.92 -3.36 -3.48
C PHE A 24 -10.98 -3.02 -4.52
N GLU A 25 -11.45 -4.00 -5.29
CA GLU A 25 -12.60 -3.83 -6.20
C GLU A 25 -13.82 -3.29 -5.45
N GLY A 26 -14.11 -3.82 -4.25
CA GLY A 26 -15.19 -3.33 -3.38
C GLY A 26 -14.87 -2.04 -2.60
N TYR A 27 -13.64 -1.52 -2.69
CA TYR A 27 -13.21 -0.28 -2.04
C TYR A 27 -13.40 0.94 -2.94
N LEU A 28 -13.12 0.83 -4.24
CA LEU A 28 -12.91 1.95 -5.17
C LEU A 28 -14.11 2.90 -5.33
N GLU A 29 -15.24 2.43 -5.86
CA GLU A 29 -16.36 3.33 -6.16
C GLU A 29 -16.95 4.03 -4.92
N PRO A 30 -17.18 3.32 -3.79
CA PRO A 30 -17.72 4.00 -2.62
C PRO A 30 -16.68 4.92 -1.95
N ALA A 31 -15.37 4.70 -2.14
CA ALA A 31 -14.33 5.61 -1.67
C ALA A 31 -14.44 6.99 -2.33
N VAL A 32 -14.69 7.03 -3.64
CA VAL A 32 -14.88 8.29 -4.38
C VAL A 32 -16.10 9.04 -3.83
N THR A 33 -17.20 8.34 -3.59
CA THR A 33 -18.41 8.96 -3.03
C THR A 33 -18.22 9.44 -1.59
N ALA A 34 -17.52 8.66 -0.76
CA ALA A 34 -17.21 9.01 0.63
C ALA A 34 -16.24 10.19 0.76
N SER A 35 -15.48 10.51 -0.29
CA SER A 35 -14.51 11.62 -0.29
C SER A 35 -15.15 13.03 -0.22
N LYS A 36 -16.48 13.14 -0.35
CA LYS A 36 -17.23 14.41 -0.30
C LYS A 36 -17.07 15.18 1.01
N SER A 37 -16.81 14.51 2.12
CA SER A 37 -16.51 15.15 3.40
C SER A 37 -15.35 14.44 4.13
N PRO A 38 -14.54 15.16 4.91
CA PRO A 38 -13.46 14.56 5.71
C PRO A 38 -13.95 13.46 6.65
N GLU A 39 -15.11 13.67 7.29
CA GLU A 39 -15.70 12.76 8.27
C GLU A 39 -16.19 11.48 7.61
N THR A 40 -16.89 11.61 6.48
CA THR A 40 -17.42 10.46 5.72
C THR A 40 -16.28 9.63 5.15
N ARG A 41 -15.23 10.29 4.65
CA ARG A 41 -14.00 9.63 4.19
C ARG A 41 -13.33 8.87 5.32
N ALA A 42 -13.13 9.50 6.48
CA ALA A 42 -12.48 8.88 7.63
C ALA A 42 -13.27 7.65 8.14
N ALA A 43 -14.59 7.78 8.26
CA ALA A 43 -15.46 6.67 8.68
C ALA A 43 -15.44 5.51 7.68
N TYR A 44 -15.51 5.81 6.38
CA TYR A 44 -15.45 4.80 5.33
C TYR A 44 -14.09 4.08 5.28
N SER A 45 -12.99 4.84 5.30
CA SER A 45 -11.63 4.28 5.33
C SER A 45 -11.40 3.42 6.57
N LYS A 46 -11.89 3.82 7.75
CA LYS A 46 -11.82 3.01 8.96
C LYS A 46 -12.58 1.69 8.80
N LYS A 47 -13.85 1.74 8.38
CA LYS A 47 -14.66 0.53 8.12
C LYS A 47 -13.97 -0.43 7.16
N LYS A 48 -13.38 0.10 6.09
CA LYS A 48 -12.71 -0.71 5.09
C LYS A 48 -11.37 -1.27 5.57
N ALA A 49 -10.66 -0.55 6.43
CA ALA A 49 -9.48 -1.07 7.11
C ALA A 49 -9.82 -2.25 8.03
N ASP A 50 -10.92 -2.15 8.79
CA ASP A 50 -11.41 -3.25 9.63
C ASP A 50 -11.76 -4.48 8.77
N GLU A 51 -12.50 -4.28 7.67
CA GLU A 51 -12.83 -5.34 6.70
C GLU A 51 -11.57 -5.99 6.10
N PHE A 52 -10.56 -5.19 5.76
CA PHE A 52 -9.28 -5.68 5.25
C PHE A 52 -8.55 -6.52 6.31
N GLN A 53 -8.54 -6.06 7.55
CA GLN A 53 -7.86 -6.76 8.65
C GLN A 53 -8.49 -8.12 8.91
N GLU A 54 -9.81 -8.22 8.88
CA GLU A 54 -10.54 -9.48 9.04
C GLU A 54 -10.28 -10.47 7.89
N LYS A 55 -10.26 -9.99 6.63
CA LYS A 55 -10.14 -10.85 5.45
C LYS A 55 -8.71 -11.17 5.06
N CYS A 56 -7.86 -10.16 5.01
CA CYS A 56 -6.52 -10.23 4.44
C CYS A 56 -5.40 -10.02 5.47
N GLY A 57 -5.70 -9.56 6.69
CA GLY A 57 -4.69 -9.15 7.68
C GLY A 57 -3.67 -10.24 8.01
N LYS A 58 -4.12 -11.49 8.21
CA LYS A 58 -3.21 -12.61 8.48
C LYS A 58 -2.29 -12.93 7.29
N ILE A 59 -2.83 -12.92 6.07
CA ILE A 59 -2.09 -13.21 4.83
C ILE A 59 -1.06 -12.08 4.58
N TRP A 60 -1.48 -10.83 4.80
CA TRP A 60 -0.62 -9.67 4.72
C TRP A 60 0.56 -9.76 5.67
N GLU A 61 0.35 -10.03 6.96
CA GLU A 61 1.45 -10.11 7.92
C GLU A 61 2.44 -11.23 7.57
N GLN A 62 1.97 -12.40 7.12
CA GLN A 62 2.86 -13.48 6.65
C GLN A 62 3.72 -13.04 5.45
N TYR A 63 3.10 -12.44 4.44
CA TYR A 63 3.82 -11.94 3.26
C TYR A 63 4.81 -10.83 3.61
N LYS A 64 4.37 -9.85 4.40
CA LYS A 64 5.16 -8.70 4.86
C LYS A 64 6.38 -9.16 5.66
N THR A 65 6.22 -10.08 6.61
CA THR A 65 7.36 -10.64 7.35
C THR A 65 8.38 -11.29 6.41
N CYS A 66 7.91 -12.09 5.45
CA CYS A 66 8.80 -12.74 4.47
C CYS A 66 9.60 -11.71 3.65
N VAL A 67 8.93 -10.69 3.13
CA VAL A 67 9.59 -9.66 2.31
C VAL A 67 10.51 -8.78 3.14
N GLN A 68 10.15 -8.44 4.38
CA GLN A 68 11.00 -7.65 5.25
C GLN A 68 12.31 -8.37 5.58
N SER A 69 12.29 -9.68 5.76
CA SER A 69 13.52 -10.47 5.90
C SER A 69 14.36 -10.40 4.63
N ALA A 70 13.76 -10.60 3.45
CA ALA A 70 14.47 -10.53 2.17
C ALA A 70 15.05 -9.14 1.86
N VAL A 71 14.37 -8.06 2.30
CA VAL A 71 14.86 -6.68 2.19
C VAL A 71 16.13 -6.48 3.03
N LYS A 72 16.13 -6.96 4.28
CA LYS A 72 17.29 -6.90 5.17
C LYS A 72 18.45 -7.74 4.65
N GLU A 73 18.19 -8.95 4.18
CA GLU A 73 19.21 -9.83 3.58
C GLU A 73 19.89 -9.20 2.35
N LYS A 74 19.19 -8.32 1.62
CA LYS A 74 19.72 -7.58 0.48
C LYS A 74 20.31 -6.20 0.83
N GLY A 75 20.30 -5.81 2.10
CA GLY A 75 20.82 -4.51 2.57
C GLY A 75 20.07 -3.30 2.00
N LEU A 76 18.77 -3.47 1.69
CA LEU A 76 17.91 -2.41 1.14
C LEU A 76 17.11 -1.68 2.22
N ASP A 77 17.20 -2.11 3.47
CA ASP A 77 16.39 -1.64 4.59
C ASP A 77 16.60 -0.15 4.86
N THR A 78 17.85 0.32 4.99
CA THR A 78 18.14 1.75 5.23
C THR A 78 17.63 2.65 4.10
N LEU A 79 17.85 2.25 2.84
CA LEU A 79 17.42 3.03 1.68
C LEU A 79 15.90 3.10 1.58
N LEU A 80 15.21 1.98 1.84
CA LEU A 80 13.76 1.95 1.83
C LEU A 80 13.15 2.71 3.02
N GLU A 81 13.80 2.72 4.19
CA GLU A 81 13.35 3.51 5.34
C GLU A 81 13.43 5.01 5.03
N GLN A 82 14.58 5.49 4.55
CA GLN A 82 14.75 6.88 4.12
C GLN A 82 13.70 7.29 3.08
N ALA A 83 13.52 6.50 2.02
CA ALA A 83 12.55 6.79 0.97
C ALA A 83 11.08 6.78 1.46
N ARG A 84 10.78 6.10 2.57
CA ARG A 84 9.43 6.06 3.17
C ARG A 84 9.14 7.25 4.08
N GLU A 85 10.18 7.92 4.58
CA GLU A 85 10.04 9.18 5.33
C GLU A 85 9.83 10.37 4.39
N GLU A 86 10.25 10.26 3.13
CA GLU A 86 9.95 11.25 2.10
C GLU A 86 8.43 11.31 1.85
N ASN A 87 7.85 12.52 1.90
CA ASN A 87 6.44 12.77 1.60
C ASN A 87 6.31 13.56 0.28
N PRO A 88 6.54 12.91 -0.88
CA PRO A 88 6.74 13.58 -2.16
C PRO A 88 5.51 14.32 -2.70
N LEU A 89 4.33 14.13 -2.09
CA LEU A 89 3.08 14.75 -2.52
C LEU A 89 2.80 16.10 -1.82
N VAL A 90 3.74 16.61 -1.02
CA VAL A 90 3.62 17.89 -0.31
C VAL A 90 4.12 19.08 -1.14
N ASP A 91 5.07 18.86 -2.06
CA ASP A 91 5.68 19.95 -2.83
C ASP A 91 4.92 20.21 -4.15
N PRO A 92 4.19 21.33 -4.30
CA PRO A 92 3.65 21.71 -5.60
C PRO A 92 4.82 22.02 -6.54
N ILE A 93 4.82 21.41 -7.73
CA ILE A 93 5.79 21.73 -8.80
C ILE A 93 5.73 23.25 -9.04
N PRO A 94 6.82 24.01 -8.82
CA PRO A 94 6.82 25.42 -9.17
C PRO A 94 6.58 25.54 -10.68
N PRO A 95 5.68 26.43 -11.14
CA PRO A 95 5.40 26.59 -12.56
C PRO A 95 6.71 26.92 -13.29
N PRO A 96 6.91 26.41 -14.53
CA PRO A 96 8.12 26.70 -15.29
C PRO A 96 8.26 28.21 -15.41
N SER A 97 9.41 28.74 -14.95
CA SER A 97 9.70 30.17 -15.10
C SER A 97 9.73 30.49 -16.59
N SER A 98 8.77 31.27 -17.05
CA SER A 98 8.79 31.84 -18.39
C SER A 98 9.98 32.80 -18.47
N SER A 99 11.13 32.32 -18.92
CA SER A 99 12.24 33.16 -19.35
C SER A 99 11.75 33.95 -20.57
N ARG A 100 11.59 35.26 -20.36
CA ARG A 100 11.32 36.26 -21.39
C ARG A 100 12.55 36.45 -22.27
#